data_AF-A0A7T5ES98-F1
#
_entry.id   AF-A0A7T5ES98-F1
#
_cell.length_a   1.000
_cell.length_b   1.000
_cell.length_c   1.000
_cell.angle_alpha   90.00
_cell.angle_beta   90.00
_cell.angle_gamma   90.00
#
_symmetry.space_group_name_H-M   'P 1'
#
loop_
_entity.id
_entity.type
_entity.pdbx_description
1 polymer ?
#
loop_
_entity_poly.entity_id
_entity_poly.type
_entity_poly.pdbx_seq_one_letter_code
_entity_poly.pdbx_strand_id
1 'polypeptide(L)'
;MNKKVRWMTITGLAATASIVGALTYSIPTTFAQTTQPAVQQTNHTTKPAQLKTYEAQLKTIRETEKQINAQLKAAHAKWKDSHQNPMSQLSDAEKTQLSTLRSKLKDIRATEQKLHAQIKDINQQIKDARAKHDKASVQKLKTTRAPLIEQAKSQRADAEQLRKQVESLVPKDKMKAYKEARKALQAKVAPVRSTLKDAQQERKSIVQSVQSHRQNKDWSALTTDLQKLIPVEQRIVSSKKQILQIVQND
;
A
#
# COMPACT_ATOMS: atom_id res chain seq x y z
N MET A 1 41.34 3.60 45.91
CA MET A 1 41.09 2.82 44.67
C MET A 1 39.70 3.18 44.15
N ASN A 2 39.64 4.11 43.19
CA ASN A 2 38.43 4.81 42.75
C ASN A 2 37.84 4.12 41.51
N LYS A 3 36.61 3.59 41.61
CA LYS A 3 35.88 3.02 40.46
C LYS A 3 35.11 4.13 39.74
N LYS A 4 35.61 4.57 38.59
CA LYS A 4 34.92 5.47 37.66
C LYS A 4 33.77 4.73 36.97
N VAL A 5 32.54 5.12 37.26
CA VAL A 5 31.36 4.84 36.44
C VAL A 5 31.35 5.88 35.32
N ARG A 6 31.50 5.45 34.06
CA ARG A 6 31.32 6.28 32.87
C ARG A 6 29.96 5.93 32.26
N TRP A 7 28.94 6.73 32.57
CA TRP A 7 27.73 6.78 31.74
C TRP A 7 28.07 7.63 30.52
N MET A 8 28.14 6.97 29.37
CA MET A 8 28.40 7.58 28.07
C MET A 8 27.04 7.93 27.47
N THR A 9 26.75 9.23 27.40
CA THR A 9 25.62 9.80 26.67
C THR A 9 25.71 9.37 25.21
N ILE A 10 24.76 8.54 24.75
CA ILE A 10 24.56 8.25 23.34
C ILE A 10 23.69 9.37 22.77
N THR A 11 24.37 10.42 22.34
CA THR A 11 23.85 11.42 21.42
C THR A 11 24.17 10.91 20.00
N GLY A 12 23.15 10.73 19.16
CA GLY A 12 23.28 10.37 17.75
C GLY A 12 22.34 9.24 17.37
N LEU A 13 21.54 9.30 16.31
CA LEU A 13 21.49 10.22 15.19
C LEU A 13 20.04 10.14 14.69
N ALA A 14 19.24 11.19 14.92
CA ALA A 14 18.02 11.37 14.16
C ALA A 14 18.44 11.81 12.76
N ALA A 15 18.62 10.84 11.85
CA ALA A 15 18.85 11.12 10.45
C ALA A 15 17.55 11.67 9.85
N THR A 16 17.42 12.98 9.96
CA THR A 16 16.52 13.83 9.18
C THR A 16 16.82 13.63 7.70
N ALA A 17 16.02 12.81 7.03
CA ALA A 17 15.86 12.89 5.58
C ALA A 17 14.68 13.82 5.24
N SER A 18 14.72 15.04 5.80
CA SER A 18 13.94 16.16 5.28
C SER A 18 14.64 16.65 4.02
N ILE A 19 14.42 15.98 2.89
CA ILE A 19 14.62 16.60 1.58
C ILE A 19 13.36 17.44 1.32
N VAL A 20 13.28 18.56 2.05
CA VAL A 20 12.47 19.70 1.67
C VAL A 20 13.22 20.38 0.53
N GLY A 21 13.10 19.80 -0.66
CA GLY A 21 13.31 20.55 -1.90
C GLY A 21 12.14 21.51 -2.04
N ALA A 22 12.32 22.72 -1.54
CA ALA A 22 11.38 23.82 -1.65
C ALA A 22 11.12 24.14 -3.13
N LEU A 23 10.16 23.46 -3.74
CA LEU A 23 9.32 24.08 -4.75
C LEU A 23 8.20 24.79 -3.98
N THR A 24 8.52 25.95 -3.42
CA THR A 24 7.52 26.95 -3.02
C THR A 24 6.89 27.48 -4.31
N TYR A 25 6.09 26.65 -4.98
CA TYR A 25 5.05 27.16 -5.83
C TYR A 25 3.89 27.47 -4.91
N SER A 26 3.84 28.74 -4.49
CA SER A 26 2.62 29.36 -3.96
C SER A 26 1.52 29.10 -4.98
N ILE A 27 0.72 28.06 -4.76
CA ILE A 27 -0.55 27.90 -5.44
C ILE A 27 -1.41 29.00 -4.85
N PRO A 28 -1.91 29.98 -5.62
CA PRO A 28 -2.72 31.04 -5.08
C PRO A 28 -3.94 30.42 -4.39
N THR A 29 -3.93 30.45 -3.06
CA THR A 29 -5.08 30.20 -2.18
C THR A 29 -5.97 31.44 -2.18
N THR A 30 -6.39 31.85 -3.37
CA THR A 30 -7.47 32.80 -3.56
C THR A 30 -8.51 32.14 -4.44
N PHE A 31 -9.27 31.21 -3.83
CA PHE A 31 -10.69 31.30 -4.08
C PHE A 31 -11.16 32.54 -3.34
N ALA A 32 -11.06 33.68 -4.03
CA ALA A 32 -12.15 34.63 -3.95
C ALA A 32 -13.41 33.77 -4.06
N GLN A 33 -14.31 33.88 -3.08
CA GLN A 33 -15.71 33.65 -3.34
C GLN A 33 -16.00 34.43 -4.61
N THR A 34 -16.01 33.75 -5.74
CA THR A 34 -16.71 34.25 -6.90
C THR A 34 -18.14 34.13 -6.41
N THR A 35 -18.62 35.21 -5.80
CA THR A 35 -20.02 35.57 -5.84
C THR A 35 -20.47 35.15 -7.23
N GLN A 36 -21.31 34.10 -7.27
CA GLN A 36 -22.05 33.80 -8.48
C GLN A 36 -22.59 35.15 -8.93
N PRO A 37 -22.26 35.64 -10.14
CA PRO A 37 -23.09 36.69 -10.69
C PRO A 37 -24.47 36.07 -10.72
N ALA A 38 -25.40 36.68 -9.97
CA ALA A 38 -26.80 36.35 -10.07
C ALA A 38 -27.11 36.32 -11.56
N VAL A 39 -27.38 35.13 -12.10
CA VAL A 39 -27.83 34.99 -13.49
C VAL A 39 -29.24 35.53 -13.48
N GLN A 40 -29.34 36.86 -13.57
CA GLN A 40 -30.55 37.50 -14.04
C GLN A 40 -30.83 36.87 -15.40
N GLN A 41 -31.99 36.26 -15.49
CA GLN A 41 -32.61 35.86 -16.74
C GLN A 41 -32.85 37.13 -17.57
N THR A 42 -31.83 37.63 -18.25
CA THR A 42 -32.01 38.61 -19.31
C THR A 42 -32.08 37.85 -20.63
N ASN A 43 -33.26 37.96 -21.21
CA ASN A 43 -33.61 37.43 -22.51
C ASN A 43 -32.66 37.98 -23.60
N HIS A 44 -32.37 37.11 -24.57
CA HIS A 44 -31.80 37.42 -25.89
C HIS A 44 -30.38 37.99 -25.98
N THR A 45 -29.39 37.16 -25.66
CA THR A 45 -28.10 37.20 -26.38
C THR A 45 -27.94 35.87 -27.14
N THR A 46 -27.95 35.96 -28.48
CA THR A 46 -27.90 34.87 -29.47
C THR A 46 -27.31 33.54 -28.96
N LYS A 47 -28.09 32.43 -28.98
CA LYS A 47 -27.69 31.04 -28.67
C LYS A 47 -26.21 30.67 -29.00
N PRO A 48 -25.64 31.07 -30.15
CA PRO A 48 -24.21 30.89 -30.47
C PRO A 48 -23.21 31.46 -29.45
N ALA A 49 -23.52 32.58 -28.81
CA ALA A 49 -22.64 33.23 -27.83
C ALA A 49 -22.54 32.43 -26.53
N GLN A 50 -23.66 31.90 -26.04
CA GLN A 50 -23.69 31.04 -24.84
C GLN A 50 -22.95 29.73 -25.07
N LEU A 51 -23.10 29.13 -26.25
CA LEU A 51 -22.38 27.91 -26.64
C LEU A 51 -20.86 28.11 -26.56
N LYS A 52 -20.35 29.21 -27.14
CA LYS A 52 -18.92 29.57 -27.09
C LYS A 52 -18.42 29.72 -25.66
N THR A 53 -19.21 30.33 -24.78
CA THR A 53 -18.86 30.49 -23.36
C THR A 53 -18.72 29.13 -22.66
N TYR A 54 -19.68 28.21 -22.84
CA TYR A 54 -19.60 26.88 -22.23
C TYR A 54 -18.45 26.03 -22.80
N GLU A 55 -18.20 26.11 -24.11
CA GLU A 55 -17.06 25.43 -24.72
C GLU A 55 -15.72 25.94 -24.18
N ALA A 56 -15.58 27.26 -24.00
CA ALA A 56 -14.39 27.86 -23.40
C ALA A 56 -14.18 27.41 -21.94
N GLN A 57 -15.25 27.39 -21.13
CA GLN A 57 -15.19 26.91 -19.75
C GLN A 57 -14.76 25.42 -19.69
N LEU A 58 -15.36 24.57 -20.51
CA LEU A 58 -15.00 23.15 -20.58
C LEU A 58 -13.56 22.93 -21.03
N LYS A 59 -13.05 23.74 -21.95
CA LYS A 59 -11.64 23.67 -22.38
C LYS A 59 -10.71 23.93 -21.20
N THR A 60 -10.98 24.98 -20.41
CA THR A 60 -10.19 25.30 -19.21
C THR A 60 -10.26 24.15 -18.19
N ILE A 61 -11.46 23.62 -17.90
CA ILE A 61 -11.61 22.51 -16.96
C ILE A 61 -10.83 21.27 -17.42
N ARG A 62 -10.89 20.92 -18.71
CA ARG A 62 -10.16 19.76 -19.26
C ARG A 62 -8.64 19.92 -19.15
N GLU A 63 -8.11 21.13 -19.36
CA GLU A 63 -6.68 21.37 -19.16
C GLU A 63 -6.28 21.20 -17.69
N THR A 64 -7.12 21.67 -16.74
CA THR A 64 -6.88 21.42 -15.32
C THR A 64 -6.95 19.92 -14.98
N GLU A 65 -7.91 19.17 -15.56
CA GLU A 65 -8.02 17.72 -15.39
C GLU A 65 -6.74 17.01 -15.87
N LYS A 66 -6.21 17.43 -17.02
CA LYS A 66 -4.97 16.88 -17.60
C LYS A 66 -3.77 17.10 -16.69
N GLN A 67 -3.60 18.31 -16.16
CA GLN A 67 -2.53 18.63 -15.21
C GLN A 67 -2.63 17.78 -13.94
N ILE A 68 -3.83 17.65 -13.37
CA ILE A 68 -4.06 16.83 -12.17
C ILE A 68 -3.81 15.35 -12.44
N ASN A 69 -4.18 14.84 -13.63
CA ASN A 69 -3.89 13.46 -14.01
C ASN A 69 -2.38 13.19 -14.08
N ALA A 70 -1.60 14.13 -14.62
CA ALA A 70 -0.14 14.02 -14.63
C ALA A 70 0.42 13.97 -13.20
N GLN A 71 -0.09 14.83 -12.31
CA GLN A 71 0.29 14.84 -10.90
C GLN A 71 -0.10 13.55 -10.18
N LEU A 72 -1.32 13.03 -10.40
CA LEU A 72 -1.77 11.75 -9.85
C LEU A 72 -0.91 10.58 -10.35
N LYS A 73 -0.53 10.57 -11.63
CA LYS A 73 0.37 9.55 -12.19
C LYS A 73 1.74 9.59 -11.50
N ALA A 74 2.30 10.78 -11.31
CA ALA A 74 3.57 10.96 -10.61
C ALA A 74 3.47 10.58 -9.12
N ALA A 75 2.41 11.01 -8.43
CA ALA A 75 2.15 10.67 -7.04
C ALA A 75 1.95 9.16 -6.86
N HIS A 76 1.24 8.50 -7.76
CA HIS A 76 1.06 7.05 -7.74
C HIS A 76 2.38 6.30 -8.00
N ALA A 77 3.25 6.79 -8.88
CA ALA A 77 4.58 6.21 -9.08
C ALA A 77 5.42 6.32 -7.79
N LYS A 78 5.49 7.51 -7.20
CA LYS A 78 6.18 7.73 -5.90
C LYS A 78 5.59 6.87 -4.78
N TRP A 79 4.27 6.81 -4.69
CA TRP A 79 3.58 5.96 -3.73
C TRP A 79 3.91 4.49 -3.96
N LYS A 80 3.90 4.03 -5.21
CA LYS A 80 4.30 2.66 -5.56
C LYS A 80 5.74 2.38 -5.14
N ASP A 81 6.66 3.32 -5.27
CA ASP A 81 8.06 3.09 -4.91
C ASP A 81 8.27 3.12 -3.39
N SER A 82 7.66 4.10 -2.68
CA SER A 82 7.76 4.26 -1.23
C SER A 82 6.95 3.22 -0.44
N HIS A 83 5.77 2.86 -0.96
CA HIS A 83 4.82 1.93 -0.36
C HIS A 83 4.76 0.60 -1.10
N GLN A 84 5.77 0.20 -1.87
CA GLN A 84 5.92 -1.23 -2.12
C GLN A 84 6.14 -1.93 -0.78
N ASN A 85 5.62 -3.15 -0.65
CA ASN A 85 5.84 -4.06 0.48
C ASN A 85 7.27 -3.86 1.03
N PRO A 86 7.54 -3.68 2.35
CA PRO A 86 8.88 -3.45 2.90
C PRO A 86 9.98 -4.37 2.33
N MET A 87 9.58 -5.55 1.85
CA MET A 87 10.40 -6.49 1.07
C MET A 87 10.97 -5.95 -0.27
N SER A 88 10.47 -4.84 -0.81
CA SER A 88 10.98 -4.17 -2.01
C SER A 88 12.13 -3.21 -1.71
N GLN A 89 12.18 -2.68 -0.49
CA GLN A 89 13.30 -1.88 -0.01
C GLN A 89 14.54 -2.73 0.25
N LEU A 90 14.37 -4.06 0.31
CA LEU A 90 15.48 -4.99 0.30
C LEU A 90 16.20 -4.90 -1.04
N SER A 91 17.53 -4.80 -0.96
CA SER A 91 18.42 -5.06 -2.07
C SER A 91 18.22 -6.48 -2.61
N ASP A 92 18.63 -6.72 -3.85
CA ASP A 92 18.53 -8.07 -4.44
C ASP A 92 19.39 -9.10 -3.70
N ALA A 93 20.49 -8.65 -3.09
CA ALA A 93 21.30 -9.46 -2.18
C ALA A 93 20.49 -9.89 -0.93
N GLU A 94 19.80 -8.96 -0.27
CA GLU A 94 18.97 -9.27 0.90
C GLU A 94 17.77 -10.16 0.56
N LYS A 95 17.14 -9.96 -0.61
CA LYS A 95 16.07 -10.85 -1.10
C LYS A 95 16.59 -12.28 -1.30
N THR A 96 17.77 -12.41 -1.89
CA THR A 96 18.43 -13.70 -2.10
C THR A 96 18.81 -14.37 -0.77
N GLN A 97 19.34 -13.59 0.17
CA GLN A 97 19.63 -14.07 1.52
C GLN A 97 18.37 -14.54 2.23
N LEU A 98 17.28 -13.76 2.18
CA LEU A 98 16.00 -14.11 2.77
C LEU A 98 15.43 -15.40 2.18
N SER A 99 15.53 -15.59 0.86
CA SER A 99 15.14 -16.83 0.17
C SER A 99 15.94 -18.03 0.70
N THR A 100 17.26 -17.88 0.77
CA THR A 100 18.17 -18.91 1.28
C THR A 100 17.84 -19.28 2.73
N LEU A 101 17.65 -18.30 3.62
CA LEU A 101 17.31 -18.51 5.03
C LEU A 101 15.98 -19.25 5.17
N ARG A 102 14.97 -18.90 4.38
CA ARG A 102 13.66 -19.58 4.37
C ARG A 102 13.77 -21.03 3.91
N SER A 103 14.60 -21.31 2.91
CA SER A 103 14.87 -22.68 2.47
C SER A 103 15.51 -23.50 3.59
N LYS A 104 16.58 -22.98 4.21
CA LYS A 104 17.23 -23.64 5.36
C LYS A 104 16.24 -23.93 6.50
N LEU A 105 15.37 -22.98 6.82
CA LEU A 105 14.35 -23.16 7.85
C LEU A 105 13.34 -24.27 7.48
N LYS A 106 12.99 -24.41 6.20
CA LYS A 106 12.12 -25.47 5.69
C LYS A 106 12.79 -26.85 5.84
N ASP A 107 14.08 -26.94 5.49
CA ASP A 107 14.84 -28.18 5.57
C ASP A 107 15.04 -28.63 7.03
N ILE A 108 15.32 -27.70 7.93
CA ILE A 108 15.40 -27.99 9.38
C ILE A 108 14.06 -28.51 9.89
N ARG A 109 12.94 -27.87 9.56
CA ARG A 109 11.60 -28.36 9.96
C ARG A 109 11.32 -29.77 9.47
N ALA A 110 11.67 -30.08 8.22
CA ALA A 110 11.51 -31.43 7.69
C ALA A 110 12.36 -32.45 8.45
N THR A 111 13.56 -32.06 8.87
CA THR A 111 14.46 -32.93 9.64
C THR A 111 13.96 -33.11 11.09
N GLU A 112 13.50 -32.04 11.73
CA GLU A 112 12.87 -32.11 13.06
C GLU A 112 11.65 -33.04 13.07
N GLN A 113 10.81 -32.99 12.03
CA GLN A 113 9.67 -33.90 11.89
C GLN A 113 10.11 -35.38 11.86
N LYS A 114 11.16 -35.69 11.10
CA LYS A 114 11.73 -37.04 11.04
C LYS A 114 12.30 -37.49 12.39
N LEU A 115 13.08 -36.64 13.06
CA LEU A 115 13.64 -36.94 14.38
C LEU A 115 12.54 -37.17 15.42
N HIS A 116 11.49 -36.33 15.42
CA HIS A 116 10.33 -36.52 16.29
C HIS A 116 9.64 -37.86 16.06
N ALA A 117 9.46 -38.27 14.79
CA ALA A 117 8.88 -39.56 14.46
C ALA A 117 9.75 -40.73 14.99
N GLN A 118 11.07 -40.67 14.78
CA GLN A 118 12.01 -41.67 15.29
C GLN A 118 12.01 -41.75 16.83
N ILE A 119 12.04 -40.61 17.51
CA ILE A 119 11.98 -40.57 18.98
C ILE A 119 10.66 -41.14 19.49
N LYS A 120 9.53 -40.86 18.81
CA LYS A 120 8.22 -41.39 19.15
C LYS A 120 8.19 -42.92 19.01
N ASP A 121 8.75 -43.45 17.93
CA ASP A 121 8.85 -44.89 17.69
C ASP A 121 9.71 -45.58 18.75
N ILE A 122 10.90 -45.06 19.04
CA ILE A 122 11.78 -45.61 20.09
C ILE A 122 11.11 -45.56 21.47
N ASN A 123 10.37 -44.50 21.78
CA ASN A 123 9.60 -44.42 23.03
C ASN A 123 8.55 -45.53 23.13
N GLN A 124 7.88 -45.86 22.02
CA GLN A 124 6.92 -46.96 21.97
C GLN A 124 7.64 -48.30 22.17
N GLN A 125 8.76 -48.53 21.48
CA GLN A 125 9.57 -49.74 21.67
C GLN A 125 10.06 -49.90 23.12
N ILE A 126 10.44 -48.81 23.79
CA ILE A 126 10.82 -48.83 25.22
C ILE A 126 9.62 -49.23 26.09
N LYS A 127 8.42 -48.72 25.80
CA LYS A 127 7.20 -49.06 26.53
C LYS A 127 6.90 -50.56 26.40
N ASP A 128 7.01 -51.09 25.20
CA ASP A 128 6.76 -52.51 24.92
C ASP A 128 7.82 -53.42 25.57
N ALA A 129 9.10 -53.04 25.51
CA ALA A 129 10.19 -53.78 26.17
C ALA A 129 10.04 -53.80 27.69
N ARG A 130 9.59 -52.69 28.31
CA ARG A 130 9.28 -52.65 29.75
C ARG A 130 8.14 -53.59 30.12
N ALA A 131 7.09 -53.66 29.31
CA ALA A 131 5.96 -54.57 29.53
C ALA A 131 6.41 -56.05 29.47
N LYS A 132 7.46 -56.35 28.70
CA LYS A 132 8.08 -57.68 28.60
C LYS A 132 9.19 -57.92 29.64
N HIS A 133 9.44 -56.98 30.57
CA HIS A 133 10.55 -57.02 31.54
C HIS A 133 11.95 -57.17 30.92
N ASP A 134 12.13 -56.81 29.64
CA ASP A 134 13.42 -56.87 28.94
C ASP A 134 14.27 -55.62 29.23
N LYS A 135 15.05 -55.70 30.31
CA LYS A 135 15.92 -54.60 30.76
C LYS A 135 17.03 -54.26 29.75
N ALA A 136 17.55 -55.26 29.02
CA ALA A 136 18.66 -55.07 28.09
C ALA A 136 18.20 -54.25 26.88
N SER A 137 17.05 -54.57 26.30
CA SER A 137 16.46 -53.79 25.20
C SER A 137 16.10 -52.38 25.62
N VAL A 138 15.55 -52.19 26.82
CA VAL A 138 15.26 -50.84 27.35
C VAL A 138 16.53 -49.99 27.41
N GLN A 139 17.64 -50.55 27.88
CA GLN A 139 18.89 -49.80 28.00
C GLN A 139 19.47 -49.46 26.61
N LYS A 140 19.47 -50.42 25.67
CA LYS A 140 19.91 -50.19 24.29
C LYS A 140 19.11 -49.07 23.62
N LEU A 141 17.78 -49.13 23.72
CA LEU A 141 16.88 -48.12 23.13
C LEU A 141 17.05 -46.74 23.75
N LYS A 142 17.30 -46.64 25.06
CA LYS A 142 17.65 -45.37 25.71
C LYS A 142 18.94 -44.78 25.15
N THR A 143 19.97 -45.61 24.98
CA THR A 143 21.26 -45.19 24.39
C THR A 143 21.08 -44.71 22.95
N THR A 144 20.20 -45.36 22.16
CA THR A 144 19.86 -44.90 20.80
C THR A 144 19.02 -43.61 20.80
N ARG A 145 18.10 -43.44 21.76
CA ARG A 145 17.23 -42.27 21.85
C ARG A 145 17.97 -40.99 22.23
N ALA A 146 18.95 -41.09 23.14
CA ALA A 146 19.68 -39.93 23.67
C ALA A 146 20.30 -39.03 22.58
N PRO A 147 21.09 -39.53 21.61
CA PRO A 147 21.68 -38.67 20.57
C PRO A 147 20.62 -38.04 19.66
N LEU A 148 19.49 -38.70 19.40
CA LEU A 148 18.40 -38.12 18.61
C LEU A 148 17.75 -36.92 19.33
N ILE A 149 17.62 -36.97 20.66
CA ILE A 149 17.13 -35.85 21.46
C ILE A 149 18.11 -34.67 21.36
N GLU A 150 19.41 -34.92 21.51
CA GLU A 150 20.41 -33.86 21.40
C GLU A 150 20.47 -33.25 20.01
N GLN A 151 20.35 -34.07 18.95
CA GLN A 151 20.23 -33.59 17.58
C GLN A 151 19.00 -32.70 17.40
N ALA A 152 17.83 -33.10 17.93
CA ALA A 152 16.62 -32.29 17.87
C ALA A 152 16.76 -30.96 18.63
N LYS A 153 17.46 -30.94 19.78
CA LYS A 153 17.77 -29.70 20.51
C LYS A 153 18.67 -28.76 19.70
N SER A 154 19.73 -29.29 19.09
CA SER A 154 20.64 -28.51 18.24
C SER A 154 19.88 -27.89 17.06
N GLN A 155 19.03 -28.66 16.37
CA GLN A 155 18.25 -28.15 15.25
C GLN A 155 17.27 -27.05 15.63
N ARG A 156 16.64 -27.14 16.82
CA ARG A 156 15.81 -26.06 17.34
C ARG A 156 16.60 -24.79 17.59
N ALA A 157 17.82 -24.91 18.10
CA ALA A 157 18.70 -23.76 18.33
C ALA A 157 19.08 -23.10 16.99
N ASP A 158 19.44 -23.89 15.98
CA ASP A 158 19.76 -23.38 14.64
C ASP A 158 18.54 -22.70 13.99
N ALA A 159 17.36 -23.32 14.11
CA ALA A 159 16.12 -22.74 13.62
C ALA A 159 15.80 -21.39 14.30
N GLU A 160 16.07 -21.27 15.59
CA GLU A 160 15.88 -20.03 16.34
C GLU A 160 16.82 -18.92 15.88
N GLN A 161 18.10 -19.25 15.64
CA GLN A 161 19.07 -18.29 15.08
C GLN A 161 18.64 -17.81 13.69
N LEU A 162 18.23 -18.73 12.81
CA LEU A 162 17.73 -18.37 11.48
C LEU A 162 16.46 -17.52 11.53
N ARG A 163 15.54 -17.80 12.47
CA ARG A 163 14.33 -16.98 12.68
C ARG A 163 14.69 -15.55 13.08
N LYS A 164 15.66 -15.37 13.98
CA LYS A 164 16.15 -14.04 14.38
C LYS A 164 16.76 -13.28 13.22
N GLN A 165 17.54 -13.96 12.36
CA GLN A 165 18.08 -13.35 11.14
C GLN A 165 16.99 -12.97 10.11
N VAL A 166 15.96 -13.79 9.97
CA VAL A 166 14.81 -13.46 9.12
C VAL A 166 14.05 -12.26 9.69
N GLU A 167 13.86 -12.20 11.01
CA GLU A 167 13.19 -11.10 11.70
C GLU A 167 13.97 -9.79 11.60
N SER A 168 15.31 -9.84 11.64
CA SER A 168 16.13 -8.62 11.46
C SER A 168 16.06 -8.07 10.03
N LEU A 169 15.99 -8.93 9.02
CA LEU A 169 15.83 -8.53 7.62
C LEU A 169 14.40 -8.00 7.34
N VAL A 170 13.40 -8.63 7.94
CA VAL A 170 11.99 -8.25 7.74
C VAL A 170 11.27 -8.22 9.09
N PRO A 171 11.35 -7.09 9.82
CA PRO A 171 10.67 -6.96 11.10
C PRO A 171 9.15 -7.04 10.93
N LYS A 172 8.51 -7.95 11.67
CA LYS A 172 7.06 -8.17 11.61
C LYS A 172 6.27 -6.92 12.00
N ASP A 173 6.75 -6.15 12.97
CA ASP A 173 6.07 -4.94 13.42
C ASP A 173 6.04 -3.87 12.33
N LYS A 174 7.16 -3.69 11.60
CA LYS A 174 7.21 -2.80 10.44
C LYS A 174 6.25 -3.27 9.35
N MET A 175 6.21 -4.57 9.08
CA MET A 175 5.27 -5.16 8.11
C MET A 175 3.81 -4.94 8.51
N LYS A 176 3.49 -5.11 9.80
CA LYS A 176 2.15 -4.89 10.35
C LYS A 176 1.76 -3.42 10.24
N ALA A 177 2.62 -2.51 10.71
CA ALA A 177 2.40 -1.07 10.60
C ALA A 177 2.16 -0.63 9.15
N TYR A 178 2.95 -1.15 8.21
CA TYR A 178 2.76 -0.90 6.77
C TYR A 178 1.38 -1.38 6.27
N LYS A 179 0.96 -2.59 6.63
CA LYS A 179 -0.35 -3.14 6.22
C LYS A 179 -1.50 -2.29 6.76
N GLU A 180 -1.42 -1.86 8.01
CA GLU A 180 -2.43 -1.00 8.62
C GLU A 180 -2.44 0.40 7.98
N ALA A 181 -1.28 1.01 7.74
CA ALA A 181 -1.19 2.30 7.04
C ALA A 181 -1.81 2.23 5.63
N ARG A 182 -1.49 1.17 4.87
CA ARG A 182 -2.10 0.94 3.54
C ARG A 182 -3.62 0.78 3.64
N LYS A 183 -4.12 0.03 4.62
CA LYS A 183 -5.56 -0.18 4.84
C LYS A 183 -6.25 1.14 5.18
N ALA A 184 -5.64 1.97 6.03
CA ALA A 184 -6.15 3.29 6.39
C ALA A 184 -6.21 4.22 5.17
N LEU A 185 -5.15 4.29 4.37
CA LEU A 185 -5.13 5.05 3.11
C LEU A 185 -6.22 4.57 2.14
N GLN A 186 -6.38 3.25 1.99
CA GLN A 186 -7.44 2.68 1.15
C GLN A 186 -8.83 3.10 1.62
N ALA A 187 -9.08 3.11 2.94
CA ALA A 187 -10.34 3.54 3.51
C ALA A 187 -10.63 5.02 3.22
N LYS A 188 -9.61 5.90 3.25
CA LYS A 188 -9.74 7.32 2.88
C LYS A 188 -10.04 7.51 1.38
N VAL A 189 -9.35 6.76 0.51
CA VAL A 189 -9.45 6.91 -0.95
C VAL A 189 -10.71 6.26 -1.55
N ALA A 190 -11.20 5.17 -0.96
CA ALA A 190 -12.34 4.41 -1.46
C ALA A 190 -13.62 5.23 -1.74
N PRO A 191 -14.14 6.05 -0.80
CA PRO A 191 -15.36 6.82 -1.05
C PRO A 191 -15.17 7.84 -2.18
N VAL A 192 -14.02 8.52 -2.23
CA VAL A 192 -13.71 9.50 -3.29
C VAL A 192 -13.57 8.85 -4.67
N ARG A 193 -13.08 7.60 -4.72
CA ARG A 193 -13.05 6.82 -5.98
C ARG A 193 -14.45 6.43 -6.45
N SER A 194 -15.36 6.11 -5.52
CA SER A 194 -16.76 5.83 -5.88
C SER A 194 -17.39 7.06 -6.52
N THR A 195 -17.31 8.23 -5.87
CA THR A 195 -17.89 9.47 -6.39
C THR A 195 -17.28 9.88 -7.73
N LEU A 196 -15.97 9.68 -7.90
CA LEU A 196 -15.28 9.89 -9.18
C LEU A 196 -15.84 8.97 -10.28
N LYS A 197 -16.06 7.69 -9.97
CA LYS A 197 -16.59 6.71 -10.92
C LYS A 197 -18.01 7.07 -11.36
N ASP A 198 -18.86 7.47 -10.42
CA ASP A 198 -20.23 7.88 -10.69
C ASP A 198 -20.26 9.13 -11.58
N ALA A 199 -19.45 10.14 -11.26
CA ALA A 199 -19.31 11.34 -12.09
C ALA A 199 -18.74 11.04 -13.49
N GLN A 200 -17.84 10.07 -13.62
CA GLN A 200 -17.33 9.62 -14.91
C GLN A 200 -18.40 8.92 -15.76
N GLN A 201 -19.28 8.14 -15.13
CA GLN A 201 -20.42 7.53 -15.83
C GLN A 201 -21.41 8.60 -16.30
N GLU A 202 -21.73 9.58 -15.45
CA GLU A 202 -22.58 10.72 -15.78
C GLU A 202 -21.98 11.57 -16.93
N ARG A 203 -20.66 11.83 -16.88
CA ARG A 203 -19.95 12.49 -17.99
C ARG A 203 -20.13 11.74 -19.30
N LYS A 204 -19.98 10.41 -19.27
CA LYS A 204 -20.08 9.57 -20.46
C LYS A 204 -21.46 9.68 -21.11
N SER A 205 -22.54 9.60 -20.32
CA SER A 205 -23.90 9.73 -20.86
C SER A 205 -24.16 11.13 -21.43
N ILE A 206 -23.74 12.20 -20.74
CA ILE A 206 -23.92 13.57 -21.24
C ILE A 206 -23.13 13.80 -22.52
N VAL A 207 -21.88 13.33 -22.61
CA VAL A 207 -21.06 13.47 -23.84
C VAL A 207 -21.70 12.74 -25.02
N GLN A 208 -22.32 11.58 -24.79
CA GLN A 208 -23.08 10.87 -25.82
C GLN A 208 -24.27 11.71 -26.30
N SER A 209 -25.06 12.31 -25.39
CA SER A 209 -26.16 13.20 -25.76
C SER A 209 -25.68 14.45 -26.51
N VAL A 210 -24.60 15.10 -26.05
CA VAL A 210 -23.95 16.23 -26.73
C VAL A 210 -23.57 15.88 -28.16
N GLN A 211 -23.02 14.68 -28.39
CA GLN A 211 -22.64 14.22 -29.72
C GLN A 211 -23.87 14.03 -30.62
N SER A 212 -24.93 13.41 -30.11
CA SER A 212 -26.19 13.22 -30.83
C SER A 212 -26.87 14.55 -31.19
N HIS A 213 -26.98 15.48 -30.24
CA HIS A 213 -27.60 16.80 -30.49
C HIS A 213 -26.77 17.64 -31.47
N ARG A 214 -25.44 17.53 -31.44
CA ARG A 214 -24.56 18.16 -32.44
C ARG A 214 -24.82 17.61 -33.85
N GLN A 215 -24.98 16.29 -34.00
CA GLN A 215 -25.29 15.67 -35.29
C GLN A 215 -26.67 16.08 -35.81
N ASN A 216 -27.66 16.16 -34.92
CA ASN A 216 -29.03 16.54 -35.25
C ASN A 216 -29.24 18.06 -35.37
N LYS A 217 -28.18 18.87 -35.20
CA LYS A 217 -28.22 20.34 -35.20
C LYS A 217 -29.22 20.92 -34.18
N ASP A 218 -29.50 20.18 -33.10
CA ASP A 218 -30.36 20.64 -32.00
C ASP A 218 -29.55 21.50 -31.02
N TRP A 219 -29.39 22.77 -31.37
CA TRP A 219 -28.63 23.74 -30.59
C TRP A 219 -29.23 24.02 -29.21
N SER A 220 -30.53 23.78 -29.03
CA SER A 220 -31.21 24.01 -27.76
C SER A 220 -30.85 22.92 -26.74
N ALA A 221 -30.98 21.66 -27.15
CA ALA A 221 -30.59 20.54 -26.30
C ALA A 221 -29.08 20.49 -26.08
N LEU A 222 -28.28 20.83 -27.09
CA LEU A 222 -26.82 20.95 -26.95
C LEU A 222 -26.41 21.94 -25.86
N THR A 223 -27.06 23.12 -25.81
CA THR A 223 -26.76 24.14 -24.80
C THR A 223 -27.08 23.62 -23.39
N THR A 224 -28.23 22.95 -23.23
CA THR A 224 -28.64 22.33 -21.97
C THR A 224 -27.66 21.25 -21.50
N ASP A 225 -27.20 20.39 -22.40
CA ASP A 225 -26.27 19.32 -22.03
C ASP A 225 -24.87 19.84 -21.70
N LEU A 226 -24.38 20.86 -22.41
CA LEU A 226 -23.13 21.53 -22.06
C LEU A 226 -23.21 22.22 -20.69
N GLN A 227 -24.36 22.83 -20.36
CA GLN A 227 -24.60 23.40 -19.04
C GLN A 227 -24.56 22.34 -17.93
N LYS A 228 -25.09 21.13 -18.17
CA LYS A 228 -25.01 19.98 -17.24
C LYS A 228 -23.60 19.38 -17.15
N LEU A 229 -22.82 19.42 -18.23
CA LEU A 229 -21.49 18.83 -18.28
C LEU A 229 -20.47 19.57 -17.40
N ILE A 230 -20.59 20.90 -17.29
CA ILE A 230 -19.68 21.74 -16.50
C ILE A 230 -19.58 21.30 -15.02
N PRO A 231 -20.69 21.19 -14.25
CA PRO A 231 -20.61 20.75 -12.85
C PRO A 231 -20.15 19.30 -12.71
N VAL A 232 -20.34 18.44 -13.72
CA VAL A 232 -19.81 17.06 -13.72
C VAL A 232 -18.29 17.06 -13.85
N GLU A 233 -17.74 17.81 -14.80
CA GLU A 233 -16.28 17.93 -14.99
C GLU A 233 -15.62 18.59 -13.77
N GLN A 234 -16.28 19.57 -13.14
CA GLN A 234 -15.83 20.15 -11.88
C GLN A 234 -15.79 19.13 -10.72
N ARG A 235 -16.82 18.27 -10.60
CA ARG A 235 -16.82 17.17 -9.62
C ARG A 235 -15.67 16.20 -9.86
N ILE A 236 -15.42 15.80 -11.11
CA ILE A 236 -14.29 14.94 -11.48
C ILE A 236 -12.96 15.55 -11.07
N VAL A 237 -12.74 16.83 -11.41
CA VAL A 237 -11.53 17.57 -11.03
C VAL A 237 -11.38 17.65 -9.51
N SER A 238 -12.47 17.93 -8.79
CA SER A 238 -12.49 17.99 -7.32
C SER A 238 -12.12 16.65 -6.68
N SER A 239 -12.78 15.55 -7.09
CA SER A 239 -12.47 14.21 -6.58
C SER A 239 -11.01 13.82 -6.87
N LYS A 240 -10.48 14.17 -8.04
CA LYS A 240 -9.07 13.91 -8.37
C LYS A 240 -8.10 14.71 -7.49
N LYS A 241 -8.40 15.99 -7.20
CA LYS A 241 -7.62 16.80 -6.25
C LYS A 241 -7.67 16.21 -4.84
N GLN A 242 -8.83 15.76 -4.38
CA GLN A 242 -8.98 15.11 -3.08
C GLN A 242 -8.14 13.83 -3.01
N ILE A 243 -8.19 12.97 -4.03
CA ILE A 243 -7.34 11.76 -4.08
C ILE A 243 -5.86 12.16 -4.05
N LEU A 244 -5.46 13.19 -4.80
CA LEU A 244 -4.07 13.65 -4.82
C LEU A 244 -3.62 14.13 -3.44
N GLN A 245 -4.44 14.93 -2.75
CA GLN A 245 -4.17 15.40 -1.40
C GLN A 245 -4.05 14.25 -0.39
N ILE A 246 -4.97 13.27 -0.46
CA ILE A 246 -4.92 12.09 0.41
C ILE A 246 -3.62 11.32 0.20
N VAL A 247 -3.17 11.16 -1.04
CA VAL A 247 -1.93 10.42 -1.38
C VAL A 247 -0.66 11.23 -1.05
N GLN A 248 -0.71 12.56 -1.04
CA GLN A 248 0.44 13.41 -0.71
C GLN A 248 0.64 13.60 0.80
N ASN A 249 -0.42 13.48 1.60
CA ASN A 249 -0.40 13.72 3.04
C ASN A 249 -0.20 12.45 3.89
N ASP A 250 -0.22 11.26 3.28
CA ASP A 250 0.15 9.98 3.90
C ASP A 250 1.61 9.62 3.54
#